data_AF-A0A3R8TDA3-F1
#
_entry.id   AF-A0A3R8TDA3-F1
#
_cell.length_a   1.000
_cell.length_b   1.000
_cell.length_c   1.000
_cell.angle_alpha   90.00
_cell.angle_beta   90.00
_cell.angle_gamma   90.00
#
_symmetry.space_group_name_H-M   'P 1'
#
loop_
_entity.id
_entity.type
_entity.pdbx_description
1 polymer ?
#
loop_
_entity_poly.entity_id
_entity_poly.type
_entity_poly.pdbx_seq_one_letter_code
_entity_poly.pdbx_strand_id
1 'polypeptide(L)'
;MLDLTGANETDVREEVAAPMLKLLGYARGTNCDIAREPTLSYERHFLGRKKQTDPPLRGRADYILSVVGVARWVLEIKGPSEPIDIDAIEQAISYAKHPEISASYAVVLNGREVTVHHASQRSIDVPLLQFQVTDVNSLAEKIGALLSPASIRRDCSPPMLDVARPLATGLRSNVDILRGDLTHHDLRWRANVPLLPEAVAGLDELRRRVQGLKVAVTGGSIGRDAASRIRAKLVWSLPHDQILQFALDKRLMDSEYIALAEVLSRDAEHPTVFDVVGMVEVRAGEPMFNIVSWTTEAAGIETKMSYAGSATGYLEDYEIKGSFESTYRCIYPAIPGLELEMEMEGSFRVELDRR
;
A
#
# COMPACT_ATOMS: atom_id res chain seq x y z
N MET A 1 35.35 17.57 8.62
CA MET A 1 35.88 16.23 8.94
C MET A 1 36.03 16.19 10.45
N LEU A 2 35.38 15.24 11.13
CA LEU A 2 35.57 15.05 12.57
C LEU A 2 37.04 14.74 12.84
N ASP A 3 37.69 15.50 13.72
CA ASP A 3 39.06 15.22 14.15
C ASP A 3 39.02 14.21 15.29
N LEU A 4 39.24 12.94 14.95
CA LEU A 4 39.27 11.81 15.89
C LEU A 4 40.70 11.38 16.20
N THR A 5 41.67 12.30 16.12
CA THR A 5 43.08 11.98 16.39
C THR A 5 43.29 11.65 17.86
N GLY A 6 43.66 10.40 18.15
CA GLY A 6 43.85 9.91 19.54
C GLY A 6 42.56 9.52 20.28
N ALA A 7 41.41 9.62 19.61
CA ALA A 7 40.13 9.19 20.16
C ALA A 7 40.04 7.66 20.30
N ASN A 8 39.33 7.20 21.33
CA ASN A 8 39.03 5.79 21.58
C ASN A 8 37.54 5.48 21.30
N GLU A 9 37.12 4.24 21.57
CA GLU A 9 35.74 3.78 21.36
C GLU A 9 34.69 4.61 22.14
N THR A 10 35.02 5.08 23.34
CA THR A 10 34.14 5.93 24.16
C THR A 10 33.95 7.30 23.55
N ASP A 11 35.01 7.86 22.96
CA ASP A 11 34.92 9.14 22.27
C ASP A 11 34.05 9.02 21.01
N VAL A 12 34.22 7.93 20.22
CA VAL A 12 33.33 7.65 19.07
C VAL A 12 31.87 7.52 19.51
N ARG A 13 31.64 6.85 20.64
CA ARG A 13 30.30 6.67 21.21
C ARG A 13 29.62 8.00 21.52
N GLU A 14 30.30 8.90 22.20
CA GLU A 14 29.72 10.17 22.66
C GLU A 14 29.74 11.28 21.60
N GLU A 15 30.76 11.33 20.73
CA GLU A 15 30.91 12.38 19.73
C GLU A 15 30.23 12.07 18.39
N VAL A 16 30.04 10.79 18.07
CA VAL A 16 29.45 10.35 16.78
C VAL A 16 28.15 9.59 16.99
N ALA A 17 28.17 8.47 17.72
CA ALA A 17 27.03 7.57 17.81
C ALA A 17 25.83 8.21 18.52
N ALA A 18 26.03 8.77 19.72
CA ALA A 18 24.93 9.34 20.50
C ALA A 18 24.26 10.54 19.78
N PRO A 19 24.99 11.51 19.19
CA PRO A 19 24.40 12.58 18.39
C PRO A 19 23.66 12.06 17.14
N MET A 20 24.24 11.08 16.43
CA MET A 20 23.60 10.45 15.26
C MET A 20 22.27 9.77 15.63
N LEU A 21 22.24 8.98 16.71
CA LEU A 21 21.03 8.31 17.19
C LEU A 21 19.93 9.30 17.58
N LYS A 22 20.32 10.44 18.19
CA LYS A 22 19.39 11.53 18.50
C LYS A 22 18.80 12.16 17.23
N LEU A 23 19.62 12.41 16.21
CA LEU A 23 19.17 12.95 14.91
C LEU A 23 18.26 11.96 14.17
N LEU A 24 18.49 10.66 14.29
CA LEU A 24 17.59 9.63 13.77
C LEU A 24 16.25 9.58 14.51
N GLY A 25 16.12 10.20 15.68
CA GLY A 25 14.87 10.26 16.44
C GLY A 25 14.71 9.16 17.49
N TYR A 26 15.80 8.53 17.94
CA TYR A 26 15.75 7.58 19.05
C TYR A 26 16.03 8.28 20.39
N ALA A 27 15.30 7.86 21.43
CA ALA A 27 15.46 8.39 22.78
C ALA A 27 15.02 7.39 23.84
N ARG A 28 15.73 7.38 24.97
CA ARG A 28 15.49 6.44 26.07
C ARG A 28 14.08 6.61 26.66
N GLY A 29 13.37 5.51 26.86
CA GLY A 29 12.04 5.45 27.46
C GLY A 29 10.91 5.89 26.52
N THR A 30 11.16 5.97 25.21
CA THR A 30 10.15 6.36 24.23
C THR A 30 9.70 5.18 23.37
N ASN A 31 8.73 5.39 22.46
CA ASN A 31 8.34 4.37 21.48
C ASN A 31 9.43 4.05 20.44
N CYS A 32 10.50 4.86 20.40
CA CYS A 32 11.70 4.70 19.59
C CYS A 32 12.90 4.62 20.56
N ASP A 33 12.99 3.53 21.32
CA ASP A 33 13.85 3.42 22.50
C ASP A 33 15.32 3.13 22.17
N ILE A 34 16.20 3.49 23.10
CA ILE A 34 17.64 3.18 23.11
C ILE A 34 17.98 2.45 24.40
N ALA A 35 18.42 1.20 24.28
CA ALA A 35 19.12 0.48 25.35
C ALA A 35 20.63 0.54 25.11
N ARG A 36 21.38 1.08 26.08
CA ARG A 36 22.85 1.16 26.02
C ARG A 36 23.46 0.00 26.78
N GLU A 37 24.50 -0.59 26.21
CA GLU A 37 25.32 -1.63 26.82
C GLU A 37 24.55 -2.83 27.44
N PRO A 38 23.44 -3.31 26.83
CA PRO A 38 22.67 -4.42 27.39
C PRO A 38 23.54 -5.68 27.47
N THR A 39 23.46 -6.34 28.63
CA THR A 39 24.09 -7.65 28.82
C THR A 39 23.21 -8.71 28.17
N LEU A 40 23.81 -9.52 27.30
CA LEU A 40 23.15 -10.60 26.59
C LEU A 40 23.68 -11.93 27.14
N SER A 41 22.76 -12.82 27.51
CA SER A 41 23.09 -14.18 27.90
C SER A 41 22.49 -15.16 26.92
N TYR A 42 23.36 -15.88 26.21
CA TYR A 42 22.93 -17.00 25.40
C TYR A 42 22.73 -18.19 26.33
N GLU A 43 21.50 -18.36 26.79
CA GLU A 43 21.13 -19.58 27.46
C GLU A 43 21.34 -20.79 26.54
N ARG A 44 21.69 -21.93 27.15
CA ARG A 44 22.09 -23.16 26.44
C ARG A 44 21.02 -23.65 25.44
N HIS A 45 19.76 -23.39 25.74
CA HIS A 45 18.63 -23.76 24.90
C HIS A 45 18.64 -23.04 23.54
N PHE A 46 19.20 -21.83 23.45
CA PHE A 46 19.34 -21.08 22.20
C PHE A 46 20.40 -21.69 21.26
N LEU A 47 21.40 -22.38 21.81
CA LEU A 47 22.48 -23.01 21.04
C LEU A 47 22.13 -24.44 20.60
N GLY A 48 20.92 -24.92 20.90
CA GLY A 48 20.54 -26.33 20.68
C GLY A 48 21.34 -27.33 21.52
N ARG A 49 22.13 -26.86 22.50
CA ARG A 49 23.00 -27.69 23.33
C ARG A 49 22.31 -28.02 24.65
N LYS A 50 22.13 -29.31 24.92
CA LYS A 50 21.43 -29.80 26.13
C LYS A 50 22.38 -30.18 27.28
N LYS A 51 23.71 -30.09 27.12
CA LYS A 51 24.67 -30.51 28.14
C LYS A 51 24.85 -29.44 29.21
N GLN A 52 24.83 -29.85 30.47
CA GLN A 52 24.90 -28.95 31.63
C GLN A 52 26.32 -28.40 31.92
N THR A 53 27.33 -28.89 31.19
CA THR A 53 28.75 -28.55 31.38
C THR A 53 29.23 -27.35 30.55
N ASP A 54 28.46 -26.89 29.57
CA ASP A 54 28.89 -25.82 28.67
C ASP A 54 28.68 -24.45 29.36
N PRO A 55 29.70 -23.56 29.39
CA PRO A 55 29.56 -22.25 30.01
C PRO A 55 28.54 -21.38 29.24
N PRO A 56 27.72 -20.56 29.92
CA PRO A 56 26.84 -19.61 29.24
C PRO A 56 27.69 -18.58 28.49
N LEU A 57 27.43 -18.41 27.20
CA LEU A 57 28.09 -17.36 26.42
C LEU A 57 27.44 -16.02 26.79
N ARG A 58 28.27 -15.03 27.09
CA ARG A 58 27.83 -13.67 27.41
C ARG A 58 28.36 -12.72 26.36
N GLY A 59 27.51 -11.77 25.97
CA GLY A 59 27.84 -10.67 25.08
C GLY A 59 27.37 -9.35 25.67
N ARG A 60 27.89 -8.25 25.15
CA ARG A 60 27.45 -6.90 25.50
C ARG A 60 27.45 -6.09 24.21
N ALA A 61 26.27 -5.80 23.70
CA ALA A 61 26.13 -4.91 22.55
C ALA A 61 26.24 -3.46 23.02
N ASP A 62 26.80 -2.56 22.23
CA ASP A 62 26.86 -1.13 22.62
C ASP A 62 25.48 -0.49 22.65
N TYR A 63 24.67 -0.75 21.63
CA TYR A 63 23.31 -0.23 21.54
C TYR A 63 22.35 -1.25 20.96
N ILE A 64 21.16 -1.31 21.55
CA ILE A 64 19.98 -1.90 20.92
C ILE A 64 18.96 -0.79 20.76
N LEU A 65 18.55 -0.54 19.53
CA LEU A 65 17.54 0.43 19.18
C LEU A 65 16.25 -0.30 18.86
N SER A 66 15.12 0.22 19.33
CA SER A 66 13.83 -0.44 19.13
C SER A 66 12.73 0.51 18.71
N VAL A 67 11.89 0.05 17.80
CA VAL A 67 10.62 0.69 17.45
C VAL A 67 9.52 -0.21 17.96
N VAL A 68 8.77 0.26 18.95
CA VAL A 68 7.76 -0.54 19.67
C VAL A 68 6.77 -1.16 18.68
N GLY A 69 6.59 -2.48 18.81
CA GLY A 69 5.66 -3.29 18.01
C GLY A 69 6.13 -3.59 16.58
N VAL A 70 7.34 -3.17 16.20
CA VAL A 70 7.84 -3.31 14.82
C VAL A 70 9.10 -4.15 14.79
N ALA A 71 10.26 -3.57 15.11
CA ALA A 71 11.54 -4.23 15.00
C ALA A 71 12.62 -3.57 15.87
N ARG A 72 13.79 -4.21 15.93
CA ARG A 72 14.99 -3.71 16.60
C ARG A 72 16.16 -3.68 15.63
N TRP A 73 17.19 -2.92 15.94
CA TRP A 73 18.50 -3.03 15.29
C TRP A 73 19.62 -2.82 16.31
N VAL A 74 20.79 -3.38 16.01
CA VAL A 74 21.98 -3.32 16.88
C VAL A 74 23.02 -2.40 16.28
N LEU A 75 23.70 -1.63 17.12
CA LEU A 75 24.87 -0.85 16.77
C LEU A 75 26.03 -1.26 17.67
N GLU A 76 27.12 -1.70 17.04
CA GLU A 76 28.42 -2.01 17.63
C GLU A 76 29.39 -0.88 17.30
N ILE A 77 30.14 -0.42 18.31
CA ILE A 77 31.11 0.66 18.21
C ILE A 77 32.53 0.08 18.29
N LYS A 78 33.44 0.65 17.49
CA LYS A 78 34.88 0.38 17.57
C LYS A 78 35.67 1.68 17.67
N GLY A 79 36.94 1.62 18.08
CA GLY A 79 37.82 2.77 18.05
C GLY A 79 38.17 3.22 16.61
N PRO A 80 38.51 4.50 16.35
CA PRO A 80 38.83 5.01 15.01
C PRO A 80 40.04 4.36 14.33
N SER A 81 40.93 3.76 15.12
CA SER A 81 42.08 3.01 14.62
C SER A 81 41.77 1.56 14.27
N GLU A 82 40.61 1.05 14.70
CA GLU A 82 40.20 -0.33 14.46
C GLU A 82 39.44 -0.43 13.13
N PRO A 83 39.86 -1.28 12.20
CA PRO A 83 39.11 -1.50 10.96
C PRO A 83 37.79 -2.20 11.24
N ILE A 84 36.79 -1.95 10.39
CA ILE A 84 35.56 -2.76 10.37
C ILE A 84 35.85 -4.01 9.54
N ASP A 85 36.29 -5.08 10.21
CA ASP A 85 36.61 -6.36 9.59
C ASP A 85 35.48 -7.40 9.76
N ILE A 86 35.72 -8.61 9.26
CA ILE A 86 34.75 -9.71 9.30
C ILE A 86 34.34 -10.05 10.73
N ASP A 87 35.29 -9.98 11.68
CA ASP A 87 35.04 -10.34 13.08
C ASP A 87 34.14 -9.29 13.76
N ALA A 88 34.38 -7.99 13.50
CA ALA A 88 33.52 -6.92 13.99
C ALA A 88 32.08 -7.04 13.42
N ILE A 89 31.96 -7.38 12.14
CA ILE A 89 30.67 -7.59 11.49
C ILE A 89 29.96 -8.83 12.06
N GLU A 90 30.68 -9.93 12.23
CA GLU A 90 30.13 -11.17 12.80
C GLU A 90 29.67 -10.95 14.23
N GLN A 91 30.42 -10.19 15.03
CA GLN A 91 30.02 -9.80 16.38
C GLN A 91 28.69 -9.04 16.36
N ALA A 92 28.57 -7.99 15.56
CA ALA A 92 27.32 -7.20 15.46
C ALA A 92 26.13 -8.04 14.95
N ILE A 93 26.34 -8.89 13.95
CA ILE A 93 25.32 -9.81 13.44
C ILE A 93 24.92 -10.84 14.51
N SER A 94 25.87 -11.35 15.29
CA SER A 94 25.58 -12.30 16.38
C SER A 94 24.65 -11.68 17.42
N TYR A 95 24.90 -10.43 17.81
CA TYR A 95 24.02 -9.69 18.71
C TYR A 95 22.67 -9.43 18.07
N ALA A 96 22.61 -9.02 16.80
CA ALA A 96 21.32 -8.82 16.13
C ALA A 96 20.46 -10.10 16.06
N LYS A 97 21.11 -11.26 15.88
CA LYS A 97 20.46 -12.59 15.89
C LYS A 97 20.10 -13.10 17.28
N HIS A 98 20.53 -12.45 18.37
CA HIS A 98 20.22 -12.91 19.71
C HIS A 98 18.71 -13.04 19.89
N PRO A 99 18.17 -14.18 20.37
CA PRO A 99 16.73 -14.43 20.37
C PRO A 99 15.89 -13.36 21.09
N GLU A 100 16.40 -12.80 22.19
CA GLU A 100 15.73 -11.73 22.94
C GLU A 100 15.73 -10.38 22.20
N ILE A 101 16.68 -10.18 21.27
CA ILE A 101 16.78 -8.97 20.46
C ILE A 101 15.95 -9.15 19.20
N SER A 102 16.25 -10.21 18.43
CA SER A 102 15.67 -10.51 17.12
C SER A 102 15.60 -9.26 16.24
N ALA A 103 16.75 -8.61 16.06
CA ALA A 103 16.89 -7.38 15.30
C ALA A 103 16.87 -7.66 13.79
N SER A 104 16.42 -6.67 13.01
CA SER A 104 16.42 -6.69 11.54
C SER A 104 17.78 -6.31 10.96
N TYR A 105 18.51 -5.40 11.63
CA TYR A 105 19.81 -4.90 11.17
C TYR A 105 20.89 -4.98 12.24
N ALA A 106 22.12 -5.15 11.78
CA ALA A 106 23.36 -5.03 12.53
C ALA A 106 24.21 -3.92 11.91
N VAL A 107 24.71 -3.01 12.73
CA VAL A 107 25.47 -1.84 12.30
C VAL A 107 26.79 -1.81 13.03
N VAL A 108 27.88 -1.51 12.31
CA VAL A 108 29.20 -1.29 12.92
C VAL A 108 29.65 0.13 12.59
N LEU A 109 30.14 0.86 13.58
CA LEU A 109 30.63 2.23 13.46
C LEU A 109 31.96 2.38 14.20
N ASN A 110 33.00 2.87 13.52
CA ASN A 110 34.29 3.18 14.17
C ASN A 110 34.60 4.69 14.21
N GLY A 111 33.61 5.53 13.88
CA GLY A 111 33.76 6.99 13.81
C GLY A 111 34.38 7.50 12.50
N ARG A 112 35.02 6.64 11.70
CA ARG A 112 35.50 6.96 10.34
C ARG A 112 34.65 6.33 9.25
N GLU A 113 34.08 5.18 9.53
CA GLU A 113 33.25 4.40 8.63
C GLU A 113 32.06 3.83 9.39
N VAL A 114 30.95 3.71 8.67
CA VAL A 114 29.77 2.93 9.09
C VAL A 114 29.50 1.83 8.07
N THR A 115 29.12 0.65 8.55
CA THR A 115 28.56 -0.41 7.71
C THR A 115 27.23 -0.90 8.28
N VAL A 116 26.26 -1.17 7.41
CA VAL A 116 24.94 -1.70 7.78
C VAL A 116 24.70 -3.03 7.09
N HIS A 117 24.26 -4.01 7.86
CA HIS A 117 24.00 -5.38 7.43
C HIS A 117 22.59 -5.79 7.85
N HIS A 118 21.91 -6.60 7.05
CA HIS A 118 20.72 -7.32 7.50
C HIS A 118 21.14 -8.42 8.47
N ALA A 119 20.35 -8.65 9.51
CA ALA A 119 20.65 -9.64 10.53
C ALA A 119 20.71 -11.07 9.96
N SER A 120 20.16 -11.36 8.78
CA SER A 120 20.30 -12.67 8.12
C SER A 120 21.52 -12.81 7.20
N GLN A 121 22.27 -11.74 6.91
CA GLN A 121 23.46 -11.80 6.06
C GLN A 121 24.60 -12.57 6.73
N ARG A 122 25.57 -13.04 5.92
CA ARG A 122 26.85 -13.53 6.42
C ARG A 122 27.83 -12.36 6.48
N SER A 123 28.79 -12.42 7.40
CA SER A 123 29.80 -11.37 7.61
C SER A 123 30.72 -11.13 6.40
N ILE A 124 30.79 -12.09 5.47
CA ILE A 124 31.56 -11.99 4.22
C ILE A 124 30.79 -11.37 3.05
N ASP A 125 29.47 -11.21 3.19
CA ASP A 125 28.63 -10.65 2.12
C ASP A 125 28.80 -9.12 2.08
N VAL A 126 28.49 -8.52 0.92
CA VAL A 126 28.57 -7.06 0.75
C VAL A 126 27.57 -6.37 1.70
N PRO A 127 27.97 -5.32 2.45
CA PRO A 127 27.05 -4.59 3.32
C PRO A 127 25.91 -3.96 2.51
N LEU A 128 24.75 -3.80 3.15
CA LEU A 128 23.63 -3.06 2.55
C LEU A 128 24.01 -1.60 2.29
N LEU A 129 24.76 -1.01 3.23
CA LEU A 129 25.27 0.36 3.16
C LEU A 129 26.67 0.42 3.75
N GLN A 130 27.56 1.19 3.11
CA GLN A 130 28.90 1.50 3.62
C GLN A 130 29.25 2.94 3.27
N PHE A 131 29.61 3.74 4.28
CA PHE A 131 29.94 5.14 4.09
C PHE A 131 31.08 5.59 4.98
N GLN A 132 31.89 6.52 4.46
CA GLN A 132 32.83 7.29 5.26
C GLN A 132 32.08 8.37 6.04
N VAL A 133 32.45 8.53 7.31
CA VAL A 133 31.88 9.49 8.26
C VAL A 133 32.62 10.82 8.09
N THR A 134 31.96 11.79 7.45
CA THR A 134 32.51 13.15 7.29
C THR A 134 32.11 14.07 8.44
N ASP A 135 30.85 13.95 8.85
CA ASP A 135 30.16 14.67 9.91
C ASP A 135 28.88 13.90 10.30
N VAL A 136 28.38 14.16 11.50
CA VAL A 136 27.24 13.43 12.09
C VAL A 136 25.93 13.70 11.35
N ASN A 137 25.69 14.92 10.86
CA ASN A 137 24.42 15.26 10.21
C ASN A 137 24.29 14.53 8.87
N SER A 138 25.33 14.58 8.04
CA SER A 138 25.36 13.85 6.77
C SER A 138 25.25 12.33 6.99
N LEU A 139 25.91 11.80 8.04
CA LEU A 139 25.78 10.39 8.40
C LEU A 139 24.33 10.02 8.73
N ALA A 140 23.68 10.80 9.62
CA ALA A 140 22.29 10.56 10.03
C ALA A 140 21.32 10.66 8.86
N GLU A 141 21.52 11.60 7.93
CA GLU A 141 20.73 11.73 6.70
C GLU A 141 20.88 10.49 5.81
N LYS A 142 22.12 10.05 5.55
CA LYS A 142 22.41 8.90 4.68
C LYS A 142 21.83 7.60 5.22
N ILE A 143 22.01 7.31 6.51
CA ILE A 143 21.52 6.07 7.11
C ILE A 143 20.04 6.15 7.52
N GLY A 144 19.48 7.35 7.66
CA GLY A 144 18.10 7.59 8.06
C GLY A 144 17.08 6.98 7.11
N ALA A 145 17.43 6.85 5.83
CA ALA A 145 16.61 6.17 4.83
C ALA A 145 16.32 4.69 5.18
N LEU A 146 17.17 4.06 5.99
CA LEU A 146 17.05 2.67 6.43
C LEU A 146 16.75 2.54 7.94
N LEU A 147 17.44 3.33 8.77
CA LEU A 147 17.47 3.14 10.23
C LEU A 147 16.61 4.13 11.02
N SER A 148 16.00 5.13 10.38
CA SER A 148 15.05 6.01 11.09
C SER A 148 13.81 5.22 11.55
N PRO A 149 13.12 5.63 12.63
CA PRO A 149 11.90 4.98 13.06
C PRO A 149 10.84 4.85 11.96
N ALA A 150 10.72 5.85 11.07
CA ALA A 150 9.79 5.80 9.95
C ALA A 150 10.16 4.70 8.94
N SER A 151 11.44 4.58 8.60
CA SER A 151 11.93 3.52 7.70
C SER A 151 11.78 2.13 8.33
N ILE A 152 12.11 1.97 9.60
CA ILE A 152 11.92 0.70 10.32
C ILE A 152 10.44 0.29 10.33
N ARG A 153 9.51 1.21 10.56
CA ARG A 153 8.06 0.93 10.46
C ARG A 153 7.65 0.47 9.07
N ARG A 154 8.19 1.11 8.03
CA ARG A 154 7.87 0.79 6.64
C ARG A 154 8.40 -0.58 6.23
N ASP A 155 9.65 -0.88 6.57
CA ASP A 155 10.39 -2.00 5.95
C ASP A 155 10.52 -3.23 6.86
N CYS A 156 10.34 -3.08 8.17
CA CYS A 156 10.55 -4.14 9.15
C CYS A 156 9.29 -4.48 9.95
N SER A 157 8.11 -4.01 9.52
CA SER A 157 6.86 -4.43 10.15
C SER A 157 6.69 -5.94 10.06
N PRO A 158 6.25 -6.60 11.15
CA PRO A 158 5.97 -8.04 11.13
C PRO A 158 5.03 -8.39 9.98
N PRO A 159 5.19 -9.58 9.36
CA PRO A 159 4.28 -10.01 8.32
C PRO A 159 2.86 -10.03 8.88
N MET A 160 1.95 -9.32 8.22
CA MET A 160 0.54 -9.35 8.56
C MET A 160 0.02 -10.77 8.31
N LEU A 161 -0.43 -11.44 9.36
CA LEU A 161 -0.98 -12.78 9.27
C LEU A 161 -2.37 -12.71 8.62
N ASP A 162 -2.46 -13.19 7.40
CA ASP A 162 -3.72 -13.33 6.69
C ASP A 162 -4.18 -14.79 6.80
N VAL A 163 -5.12 -15.03 7.72
CA VAL A 163 -5.70 -16.36 7.93
C VAL A 163 -6.94 -16.61 7.07
N ALA A 164 -7.43 -15.59 6.36
CA ALA A 164 -8.59 -15.71 5.53
C ALA A 164 -8.24 -16.40 4.20
N ARG A 165 -9.27 -16.90 3.50
CA ARG A 165 -9.07 -17.56 2.21
C ARG A 165 -8.47 -16.54 1.21
N PRO A 166 -7.39 -16.88 0.49
CA PRO A 166 -6.79 -15.98 -0.48
C PRO A 166 -7.73 -15.67 -1.64
N LEU A 167 -7.59 -14.51 -2.29
CA LEU A 167 -8.39 -14.14 -3.47
C LEU A 167 -8.07 -15.02 -4.68
N ALA A 168 -6.80 -15.39 -4.86
CA ALA A 168 -6.33 -16.37 -5.83
C ALA A 168 -4.99 -16.93 -5.36
N THR A 169 -4.47 -17.97 -6.02
CA THR A 169 -3.11 -18.45 -5.77
C THR A 169 -2.11 -17.30 -5.94
N GLY A 170 -1.32 -17.04 -4.88
CA GLY A 170 -0.32 -15.97 -4.82
C GLY A 170 -0.84 -14.62 -4.33
N LEU A 171 -2.15 -14.47 -4.09
CA LEU A 171 -2.75 -13.26 -3.54
C LEU A 171 -3.21 -13.47 -2.09
N ARG A 172 -3.21 -12.38 -1.32
CA ARG A 172 -3.87 -12.31 -0.01
C ARG A 172 -5.40 -12.35 -0.15
N SER A 173 -6.11 -12.41 0.96
CA SER A 173 -7.58 -12.29 1.06
C SER A 173 -8.08 -10.86 0.82
N ASN A 174 -7.18 -9.87 0.90
CA ASN A 174 -7.40 -8.48 0.55
C ASN A 174 -6.17 -7.92 -0.16
N VAL A 175 -6.37 -7.17 -1.24
CA VAL A 175 -5.33 -6.55 -2.04
C VAL A 175 -5.80 -5.17 -2.51
N ASP A 176 -4.88 -4.21 -2.52
CA ASP A 176 -5.16 -2.87 -3.02
C ASP A 176 -5.06 -2.85 -4.56
N ILE A 177 -5.88 -2.00 -5.18
CA ILE A 177 -5.79 -1.69 -6.60
C ILE A 177 -4.84 -0.51 -6.75
N LEU A 178 -3.80 -0.66 -7.56
CA LEU A 178 -2.80 0.38 -7.78
C LEU A 178 -3.24 1.38 -8.85
N ARG A 179 -3.78 0.87 -9.95
CA ARG A 179 -4.23 1.67 -11.10
C ARG A 179 -5.07 0.82 -12.05
N GLY A 180 -5.66 1.46 -13.04
CA GLY A 180 -6.36 0.80 -14.13
C GLY A 180 -7.04 1.79 -15.06
N ASP A 181 -7.84 1.27 -15.98
CA ASP A 181 -8.74 2.07 -16.79
C ASP A 181 -9.99 1.28 -17.20
N LEU A 182 -11.07 2.04 -17.39
CA LEU A 182 -12.30 1.61 -18.01
C LEU A 182 -12.41 2.33 -19.36
N THR A 183 -12.75 1.60 -20.40
CA THR A 183 -13.05 2.13 -21.73
C THR A 183 -14.48 1.80 -22.08
N HIS A 184 -15.29 2.83 -22.35
CA HIS A 184 -16.68 2.67 -22.78
C HIS A 184 -16.72 2.47 -24.30
N HIS A 185 -17.46 1.46 -24.77
CA HIS A 185 -17.49 1.07 -26.19
C HIS A 185 -18.77 1.50 -26.89
N ASP A 186 -19.92 1.31 -26.27
CA ASP A 186 -21.23 1.70 -26.79
C ASP A 186 -22.15 2.16 -25.66
N LEU A 187 -23.10 3.02 -26.02
CA LEU A 187 -24.20 3.45 -25.18
C LEU A 187 -25.46 3.37 -26.04
N ARG A 188 -26.44 2.59 -25.59
CA ARG A 188 -27.76 2.52 -26.21
C ARG A 188 -28.77 3.14 -25.27
N TRP A 189 -29.80 3.75 -25.82
CA TRP A 189 -30.87 4.33 -25.02
C TRP A 189 -32.23 4.01 -25.65
N ARG A 190 -33.25 3.86 -24.82
CA ARG A 190 -34.65 3.71 -25.22
C ARG A 190 -35.55 4.45 -24.27
N ALA A 191 -36.56 5.10 -24.82
CA ALA A 191 -37.64 5.70 -24.04
C ALA A 191 -38.93 4.92 -24.30
N ASN A 192 -39.76 4.78 -23.27
CA ASN A 192 -41.05 4.11 -23.39
C ASN A 192 -42.13 4.96 -24.09
N VAL A 193 -41.86 6.25 -24.28
CA VAL A 193 -42.71 7.20 -25.00
C VAL A 193 -41.88 7.98 -26.04
N PRO A 194 -42.50 8.49 -27.13
CA PRO A 194 -41.81 9.35 -28.08
C PRO A 194 -41.26 10.61 -27.39
N LEU A 195 -39.99 10.91 -27.63
CA LEU A 195 -39.34 12.12 -27.14
C LEU A 195 -39.39 13.24 -28.17
N LEU A 196 -39.24 14.48 -27.71
CA LEU A 196 -39.05 15.63 -28.59
C LEU A 196 -37.74 15.49 -29.39
N PRO A 197 -37.67 15.97 -30.64
CA PRO A 197 -36.47 15.83 -31.48
C PRO A 197 -35.19 16.36 -30.83
N GLU A 198 -35.27 17.44 -30.06
CA GLU A 198 -34.13 18.02 -29.33
C GLU A 198 -33.58 17.07 -28.24
N ALA A 199 -34.46 16.36 -27.53
CA ALA A 199 -34.07 15.39 -26.53
C ALA A 199 -33.41 14.15 -27.17
N VAL A 200 -33.96 13.69 -28.30
CA VAL A 200 -33.36 12.61 -29.10
C VAL A 200 -31.94 12.99 -29.55
N ALA A 201 -31.77 14.19 -30.11
CA ALA A 201 -30.48 14.69 -30.56
C ALA A 201 -29.46 14.79 -29.40
N GLY A 202 -29.91 15.22 -28.21
CA GLY A 202 -29.07 15.26 -27.01
C GLY A 202 -28.59 13.87 -26.56
N LEU A 203 -29.46 12.87 -26.58
CA LEU A 203 -29.11 11.48 -26.22
C LEU A 203 -28.18 10.83 -27.26
N ASP A 204 -28.39 11.10 -28.54
CA ASP A 204 -27.50 10.62 -29.60
C ASP A 204 -26.10 11.26 -29.53
N GLU A 205 -26.02 12.54 -29.19
CA GLU A 205 -24.74 13.20 -28.94
C GLU A 205 -24.05 12.69 -27.67
N LEU A 206 -24.81 12.39 -26.61
CA LEU A 206 -24.30 11.72 -25.41
C LEU A 206 -23.65 10.38 -25.77
N ARG A 207 -24.36 9.55 -26.54
CA ARG A 207 -23.84 8.27 -27.04
C ARG A 207 -22.51 8.45 -27.78
N ARG A 208 -22.46 9.41 -28.71
CA ARG A 208 -21.24 9.70 -29.50
C ARG A 208 -20.05 10.08 -28.62
N ARG A 209 -20.29 10.78 -27.50
CA ARG A 209 -19.24 11.23 -26.57
C ARG A 209 -18.78 10.16 -25.59
N VAL A 210 -19.69 9.30 -25.15
CA VAL A 210 -19.37 8.17 -24.27
C VAL A 210 -18.57 7.12 -25.02
N GLN A 211 -18.83 6.91 -26.31
CA GLN A 211 -18.05 5.99 -27.12
C GLN A 211 -16.56 6.36 -27.17
N GLY A 212 -15.72 5.45 -26.66
CA GLY A 212 -14.28 5.63 -26.54
C GLY A 212 -13.83 6.42 -25.31
N LEU A 213 -14.76 6.85 -24.44
CA LEU A 213 -14.44 7.56 -23.21
C LEU A 213 -13.64 6.63 -22.28
N LYS A 214 -12.45 7.09 -21.91
CA LYS A 214 -11.58 6.42 -20.94
C LYS A 214 -11.65 7.07 -19.58
N VAL A 215 -11.87 6.25 -18.56
CA VAL A 215 -11.87 6.66 -17.15
C VAL A 215 -10.73 5.92 -16.47
N ALA A 216 -9.80 6.66 -15.85
CA ALA A 216 -8.70 6.04 -15.13
C ALA A 216 -9.16 5.59 -13.73
N VAL A 217 -8.79 4.37 -13.36
CA VAL A 217 -8.86 3.87 -11.99
C VAL A 217 -7.56 4.28 -11.30
N THR A 218 -7.66 5.06 -10.23
CA THR A 218 -6.54 5.59 -9.46
C THR A 218 -6.31 4.86 -8.15
N GLY A 219 -7.21 3.94 -7.79
CA GLY A 219 -7.05 3.10 -6.61
C GLY A 219 -8.26 2.22 -6.36
N GLY A 220 -8.34 1.72 -5.14
CA GLY A 220 -9.43 0.85 -4.70
C GLY A 220 -8.90 -0.37 -3.97
N SER A 221 -9.78 -1.35 -3.77
CA SER A 221 -9.43 -2.58 -3.06
C SER A 221 -10.29 -3.73 -3.56
N ILE A 222 -9.71 -4.93 -3.59
CA ILE A 222 -10.44 -6.17 -3.74
C ILE A 222 -10.19 -6.99 -2.49
N GLY A 223 -11.25 -7.45 -1.83
CA GLY A 223 -11.11 -8.20 -0.59
C GLY A 223 -12.31 -9.08 -0.29
N ARG A 224 -12.15 -9.99 0.67
CA ARG A 224 -13.25 -10.80 1.16
C ARG A 224 -14.07 -10.07 2.21
N ASP A 225 -15.38 -10.23 2.13
CA ASP A 225 -16.27 -9.80 3.20
C ASP A 225 -16.46 -10.89 4.28
N ALA A 226 -17.25 -10.57 5.31
CA ALA A 226 -17.56 -11.50 6.40
C ALA A 226 -18.31 -12.77 5.93
N ALA A 227 -18.95 -12.74 4.76
CA ALA A 227 -19.62 -13.88 4.14
C ALA A 227 -18.70 -14.63 3.16
N SER A 228 -17.40 -14.33 3.15
CA SER A 228 -16.39 -14.90 2.25
C SER A 228 -16.60 -14.62 0.75
N ARG A 229 -17.49 -13.68 0.41
CA ARG A 229 -17.68 -13.21 -0.98
C ARG A 229 -16.53 -12.29 -1.35
N ILE A 230 -16.23 -12.21 -2.65
CA ILE A 230 -15.22 -11.28 -3.15
C ILE A 230 -15.91 -9.94 -3.42
N ARG A 231 -15.35 -8.87 -2.87
CA ARG A 231 -15.85 -7.50 -3.03
C ARG A 231 -14.76 -6.63 -3.64
N ALA A 232 -15.08 -5.93 -4.71
CA ALA A 232 -14.24 -4.91 -5.30
C ALA A 232 -14.84 -3.51 -5.09
N LYS A 233 -13.97 -2.56 -4.79
CA LYS A 233 -14.26 -1.13 -4.75
C LYS A 233 -13.25 -0.43 -5.64
N LEU A 234 -13.74 0.40 -6.55
CA LEU A 234 -12.91 1.17 -7.47
C LEU A 234 -12.89 2.63 -7.05
N VAL A 235 -11.72 3.24 -7.12
CA VAL A 235 -11.57 4.69 -7.08
C VAL A 235 -11.15 5.12 -8.47
N TRP A 236 -11.99 5.89 -9.15
CA TRP A 236 -11.70 6.46 -10.45
C TRP A 236 -11.45 7.97 -10.39
N SER A 237 -10.60 8.47 -11.27
CA SER A 237 -10.43 9.91 -11.49
C SER A 237 -11.42 10.39 -12.53
N LEU A 238 -12.15 11.45 -12.21
CA LEU A 238 -13.03 12.14 -13.13
C LEU A 238 -12.35 13.42 -13.61
N PRO A 239 -12.42 13.76 -14.90
CA PRO A 239 -11.66 14.87 -15.50
C PRO A 239 -12.12 16.27 -15.07
N HIS A 240 -13.15 16.37 -14.22
CA HIS A 240 -13.73 17.64 -13.81
C HIS A 240 -14.21 17.58 -12.36
N ASP A 241 -13.83 18.57 -11.54
CA ASP A 241 -14.11 18.62 -10.09
C ASP A 241 -15.60 18.52 -9.77
N GLN A 242 -16.45 19.08 -10.62
CA GLN A 242 -17.92 19.01 -10.45
C GLN A 242 -18.49 17.60 -10.68
N ILE A 243 -17.91 16.81 -11.58
CA ILE A 243 -18.31 15.40 -11.76
C ILE A 243 -17.85 14.60 -10.54
N LEU A 244 -16.63 14.88 -10.04
CA LEU A 244 -16.12 14.27 -8.83
C LEU A 244 -17.01 14.61 -7.61
N GLN A 245 -17.37 15.88 -7.44
CA GLN A 245 -18.25 16.32 -6.35
C GLN A 245 -19.62 15.65 -6.45
N PHE A 246 -20.22 15.60 -7.64
CA PHE A 246 -21.47 14.87 -7.86
C PHE A 246 -21.33 13.38 -7.49
N ALA A 247 -20.25 12.73 -7.92
CA ALA A 247 -19.99 11.33 -7.61
C ALA A 247 -19.82 11.07 -6.10
N LEU A 248 -19.20 12.02 -5.37
CA LEU A 248 -19.07 11.98 -3.92
C LEU A 248 -20.42 12.19 -3.22
N ASP A 249 -21.16 13.24 -3.60
CA ASP A 249 -22.46 13.60 -3.02
C ASP A 249 -23.50 12.49 -3.23
N LYS A 250 -23.47 11.86 -4.41
CA LYS A 250 -24.32 10.72 -4.76
C LYS A 250 -23.77 9.37 -4.33
N ARG A 251 -22.61 9.34 -3.65
CA ARG A 251 -21.95 8.12 -3.19
C ARG A 251 -21.76 7.08 -4.30
N LEU A 252 -21.57 7.54 -5.53
CA LEU A 252 -21.27 6.69 -6.68
C LEU A 252 -19.90 6.01 -6.51
N MET A 253 -18.99 6.65 -5.79
CA MET A 253 -17.68 6.10 -5.42
C MET A 253 -17.77 4.96 -4.39
N ASP A 254 -18.91 4.81 -3.70
CA ASP A 254 -19.11 3.76 -2.70
C ASP A 254 -19.65 2.46 -3.32
N SER A 255 -19.88 2.43 -4.63
CA SER A 255 -20.43 1.28 -5.35
C SER A 255 -19.56 0.04 -5.13
N GLU A 256 -20.20 -1.06 -4.71
CA GLU A 256 -19.53 -2.31 -4.38
C GLU A 256 -19.86 -3.36 -5.44
N TYR A 257 -18.81 -3.89 -6.05
CA TYR A 257 -18.90 -4.97 -7.01
C TYR A 257 -18.72 -6.28 -6.27
N ILE A 258 -19.70 -7.18 -6.33
CA ILE A 258 -19.73 -8.42 -5.55
C ILE A 258 -19.63 -9.61 -6.49
N ALA A 259 -18.66 -10.48 -6.23
CA ALA A 259 -18.55 -11.77 -6.88
C ALA A 259 -18.81 -12.90 -5.87
N LEU A 260 -19.64 -13.86 -6.28
CA LEU A 260 -19.90 -15.08 -5.51
C LEU A 260 -18.85 -16.17 -5.75
N ALA A 261 -17.88 -15.90 -6.63
CA ALA A 261 -16.82 -16.83 -6.94
C ALA A 261 -15.98 -17.15 -5.70
N GLU A 262 -15.56 -18.41 -5.60
CA GLU A 262 -14.70 -18.82 -4.50
C GLU A 262 -13.32 -18.18 -4.58
N VAL A 263 -12.81 -17.90 -5.78
CA VAL A 263 -11.53 -17.24 -6.06
C VAL A 263 -11.67 -16.40 -7.33
N LEU A 264 -10.77 -15.44 -7.53
CA LEU A 264 -10.60 -14.78 -8.82
C LEU A 264 -10.12 -15.82 -9.84
N SER A 265 -10.89 -15.98 -10.91
CA SER A 265 -10.58 -16.91 -11.99
C SER A 265 -9.34 -16.43 -12.74
N ARG A 266 -8.47 -17.35 -13.11
CA ARG A 266 -7.35 -17.11 -14.03
C ARG A 266 -7.67 -17.61 -15.45
N ASP A 267 -8.86 -18.17 -15.65
CA ASP A 267 -9.31 -18.71 -16.92
C ASP A 267 -10.19 -17.68 -17.63
N ALA A 268 -9.76 -17.26 -18.83
CA ALA A 268 -10.49 -16.30 -19.64
C ALA A 268 -11.83 -16.85 -20.16
N GLU A 269 -11.96 -18.17 -20.31
CA GLU A 269 -13.20 -18.82 -20.74
C GLU A 269 -14.20 -18.98 -19.59
N HIS A 270 -13.73 -18.91 -18.35
CA HIS A 270 -14.55 -18.99 -17.14
C HIS A 270 -14.23 -17.81 -16.20
N PRO A 271 -14.48 -16.56 -16.62
CA PRO A 271 -14.10 -15.38 -15.85
C PRO A 271 -14.90 -15.27 -14.55
N THR A 272 -14.36 -14.53 -13.59
CA THR A 272 -15.11 -14.11 -12.41
C THR A 272 -16.14 -13.06 -12.80
N VAL A 273 -17.36 -13.23 -12.32
CA VAL A 273 -18.48 -12.30 -12.53
C VAL A 273 -18.68 -11.46 -11.28
N PHE A 274 -18.69 -10.14 -11.44
CA PHE A 274 -18.93 -9.16 -10.41
C PHE A 274 -20.21 -8.40 -10.70
N ASP A 275 -21.17 -8.47 -9.79
CA ASP A 275 -22.44 -7.77 -9.95
C ASP A 275 -22.45 -6.49 -9.11
N VAL A 276 -23.10 -5.46 -9.64
CA VAL A 276 -23.31 -4.19 -8.95
C VAL A 276 -24.76 -3.74 -9.13
N VAL A 277 -25.34 -3.21 -8.06
CA VAL A 277 -26.66 -2.57 -8.09
C VAL A 277 -26.63 -1.32 -7.24
N GLY A 278 -27.39 -0.32 -7.65
CA GLY A 278 -27.55 0.88 -6.84
C GLY A 278 -28.63 1.81 -7.35
N MET A 279 -28.77 2.92 -6.62
CA MET A 279 -29.79 3.92 -6.89
C MET A 279 -29.22 5.32 -6.63
N VAL A 280 -29.57 6.26 -7.49
CA VAL A 280 -29.21 7.67 -7.40
C VAL A 280 -30.48 8.48 -7.56
N GLU A 281 -30.69 9.46 -6.70
CA GLU A 281 -31.76 10.44 -6.84
C GLU A 281 -31.13 11.80 -7.10
N VAL A 282 -31.55 12.48 -8.16
CA VAL A 282 -31.16 13.86 -8.49
C VAL A 282 -32.36 14.76 -8.30
N ARG A 283 -32.22 15.82 -7.49
CA ARG A 283 -33.30 16.77 -7.22
C ARG A 283 -33.33 17.88 -8.27
N ALA A 284 -34.51 18.45 -8.52
CA ALA A 284 -34.61 19.66 -9.31
C ALA A 284 -33.77 20.79 -8.69
N GLY A 285 -33.03 21.52 -9.51
CA GLY A 285 -32.11 22.58 -9.10
C GLY A 285 -30.73 22.12 -8.65
N GLU A 286 -30.51 20.81 -8.52
CA GLU A 286 -29.20 20.26 -8.13
C GLU A 286 -28.19 20.41 -9.28
N PRO A 287 -26.92 20.78 -9.00
CA PRO A 287 -25.90 20.86 -10.04
C PRO A 287 -25.62 19.47 -10.63
N MET A 288 -25.77 19.35 -11.95
CA MET A 288 -25.35 18.19 -12.72
C MET A 288 -24.37 18.61 -13.80
N PHE A 289 -23.37 17.77 -14.02
CA PHE A 289 -22.47 17.94 -15.13
C PHE A 289 -23.09 17.38 -16.42
N ASN A 290 -23.25 18.23 -17.42
CA ASN A 290 -23.76 17.84 -18.72
C ASN A 290 -22.58 17.47 -19.64
N ILE A 291 -22.44 16.17 -19.95
CA ILE A 291 -21.37 15.62 -20.81
C ILE A 291 -21.45 16.16 -22.25
N VAL A 292 -22.65 16.55 -22.71
CA VAL A 292 -22.86 17.10 -24.06
C VAL A 292 -22.32 18.52 -24.17
N SER A 293 -22.67 19.40 -23.23
CA SER A 293 -22.22 20.80 -23.23
C SER A 293 -20.86 21.00 -22.55
N TRP A 294 -20.39 20.00 -21.79
CA TRP A 294 -19.20 20.07 -20.94
C TRP A 294 -19.27 21.20 -19.90
N THR A 295 -20.49 21.50 -19.45
CA THR A 295 -20.79 22.53 -18.46
C THR A 295 -21.65 21.96 -17.33
N THR A 296 -21.59 22.60 -16.16
CA THR A 296 -22.53 22.30 -15.08
C THR A 296 -23.81 23.09 -15.27
N GLU A 297 -24.91 22.37 -15.21
CA GLU A 297 -26.27 22.88 -15.37
C GLU A 297 -27.09 22.45 -14.15
N ALA A 298 -28.10 23.24 -13.79
CA ALA A 298 -29.05 22.83 -12.76
C ALA A 298 -30.02 21.79 -13.35
N ALA A 299 -30.22 20.67 -12.65
CA ALA A 299 -31.17 19.66 -13.06
C ALA A 299 -32.58 20.27 -13.20
N GLY A 300 -33.13 20.24 -14.41
CA GLY A 300 -34.43 20.87 -14.70
C GLY A 300 -35.61 20.14 -14.06
N ILE A 301 -35.48 18.83 -13.85
CA ILE A 301 -36.51 17.97 -13.24
C ILE A 301 -35.86 16.95 -12.32
N GLU A 302 -36.61 16.55 -11.29
CA GLU A 302 -36.21 15.44 -10.42
C GLU A 302 -36.10 14.15 -11.25
N THR A 303 -35.04 13.40 -11.02
CA THR A 303 -34.76 12.12 -11.70
C THR A 303 -34.37 11.09 -10.67
N LYS A 304 -34.98 9.91 -10.73
CA LYS A 304 -34.52 8.74 -9.97
C LYS A 304 -33.93 7.73 -10.93
N MET A 305 -32.69 7.35 -10.70
CA MET A 305 -31.93 6.42 -11.53
C MET A 305 -31.58 5.18 -10.73
N SER A 306 -32.06 4.01 -11.15
CA SER A 306 -31.54 2.73 -10.66
C SER A 306 -30.55 2.19 -11.68
N TYR A 307 -29.43 1.65 -11.23
CA TYR A 307 -28.47 0.99 -12.09
C TYR A 307 -28.21 -0.44 -11.62
N ALA A 308 -28.02 -1.32 -12.59
CA ALA A 308 -27.57 -2.68 -12.39
C ALA A 308 -26.50 -2.99 -13.44
N GLY A 309 -25.48 -3.74 -13.08
CA GLY A 309 -24.45 -4.11 -14.04
C GLY A 309 -23.70 -5.36 -13.63
N SER A 310 -23.02 -5.93 -14.60
CA SER A 310 -22.14 -7.07 -14.42
C SER A 310 -20.80 -6.80 -15.07
N ALA A 311 -19.72 -7.10 -14.37
CA ALA A 311 -18.36 -7.05 -14.87
C ALA A 311 -17.77 -8.46 -14.85
N THR A 312 -17.38 -8.96 -16.01
CA THR A 312 -16.73 -10.26 -16.17
C THR A 312 -15.24 -10.03 -16.37
N GLY A 313 -14.39 -10.67 -15.56
CA GLY A 313 -12.94 -10.55 -15.70
C GLY A 313 -12.16 -11.74 -15.19
N TYR A 314 -10.96 -11.91 -15.72
CA TYR A 314 -10.01 -12.94 -15.31
C TYR A 314 -8.69 -12.29 -14.88
N LEU A 315 -8.00 -12.95 -13.95
CA LEU A 315 -6.72 -12.56 -13.38
C LEU A 315 -5.58 -13.17 -14.20
N GLU A 316 -4.79 -12.30 -14.83
CA GLU A 316 -3.52 -12.65 -15.47
C GLU A 316 -2.40 -11.96 -14.68
N ASP A 317 -1.48 -12.74 -14.11
CA ASP A 317 -0.50 -12.26 -13.13
C ASP A 317 -1.13 -11.53 -11.93
N TYR A 318 -1.07 -10.19 -11.95
CA TYR A 318 -1.61 -9.26 -10.96
C TYR A 318 -2.52 -8.21 -11.63
N GLU A 319 -3.04 -8.51 -12.82
CA GLU A 319 -3.94 -7.64 -13.57
C GLU A 319 -5.27 -8.37 -13.83
N ILE A 320 -6.39 -7.74 -13.48
CA ILE A 320 -7.72 -8.25 -13.84
C ILE A 320 -8.16 -7.53 -15.10
N LYS A 321 -8.48 -8.28 -16.15
CA LYS A 321 -8.94 -7.76 -17.44
C LYS A 321 -10.31 -8.33 -17.76
N GLY A 322 -11.13 -7.55 -18.45
CA GLY A 322 -12.38 -8.05 -18.94
C GLY A 322 -13.32 -6.99 -19.48
N SER A 323 -14.61 -7.29 -19.40
CA SER A 323 -15.70 -6.49 -19.94
C SER A 323 -16.75 -6.21 -18.89
N PHE A 324 -17.49 -5.13 -19.07
CA PHE A 324 -18.64 -4.83 -18.25
C PHE A 324 -19.83 -4.44 -19.11
N GLU A 325 -21.01 -4.71 -18.58
CA GLU A 325 -22.29 -4.25 -19.07
C GLU A 325 -23.06 -3.63 -17.91
N SER A 326 -23.83 -2.58 -18.20
CA SER A 326 -24.63 -1.88 -17.20
C SER A 326 -25.90 -1.32 -17.81
N THR A 327 -26.98 -1.41 -17.07
CA THR A 327 -28.29 -0.86 -17.41
C THR A 327 -28.66 0.20 -16.38
N TYR A 328 -29.04 1.37 -16.87
CA TYR A 328 -29.52 2.51 -16.08
C TYR A 328 -30.98 2.73 -16.45
N ARG A 329 -31.85 2.75 -15.45
CA ARG A 329 -33.26 3.07 -15.61
C ARG A 329 -33.54 4.37 -14.88
N CYS A 330 -33.90 5.39 -15.66
CA CYS A 330 -34.25 6.73 -15.21
C CYS A 330 -35.76 6.93 -15.26
N ILE A 331 -36.34 7.31 -14.13
CA ILE A 331 -37.74 7.74 -14.01
C ILE A 331 -37.80 9.20 -13.61
N TYR A 332 -38.83 9.90 -14.10
CA TYR A 332 -39.01 11.33 -13.90
C TYR A 332 -40.33 11.57 -13.17
N PRO A 333 -40.33 11.77 -11.83
CA PRO A 333 -41.56 11.89 -11.05
C PRO A 333 -42.51 13.00 -11.54
N ALA A 334 -41.96 14.08 -12.10
CA ALA A 334 -42.74 15.19 -12.64
C ALA A 334 -43.42 14.90 -13.99
N ILE A 335 -43.03 13.82 -14.68
CA ILE A 335 -43.59 13.41 -15.98
C ILE A 335 -44.06 11.95 -15.84
N PRO A 336 -45.25 11.71 -15.27
CA PRO A 336 -45.74 10.36 -15.01
C PRO A 336 -45.77 9.51 -16.28
N GLY A 337 -45.18 8.32 -16.20
CA GLY A 337 -45.12 7.39 -17.31
C GLY A 337 -43.96 7.60 -18.28
N LEU A 338 -43.09 8.60 -18.10
CA LEU A 338 -41.82 8.67 -18.83
C LEU A 338 -40.75 7.83 -18.13
N GLU A 339 -40.19 6.88 -18.88
CA GLU A 339 -39.06 6.05 -18.48
C GLU A 339 -38.01 6.08 -19.60
N LEU A 340 -36.76 6.32 -19.20
CA LEU A 340 -35.59 6.25 -20.06
C LEU A 340 -34.70 5.11 -19.55
N GLU A 341 -34.37 4.17 -20.42
CA GLU A 341 -33.40 3.12 -20.14
C GLU A 341 -32.15 3.33 -20.99
N MET A 342 -30.99 3.19 -20.38
CA MET A 342 -29.69 3.28 -21.04
C MET A 342 -28.88 2.02 -20.77
N GLU A 343 -28.31 1.43 -21.81
CA GLU A 343 -27.43 0.27 -21.73
C GLU A 343 -26.02 0.71 -22.13
N MET A 344 -25.03 0.36 -21.33
CA MET A 344 -23.64 0.74 -21.56
C MET A 344 -22.73 -0.46 -21.41
N GLU A 345 -21.86 -0.65 -22.40
CA GLU A 345 -20.87 -1.72 -22.42
C GLU A 345 -19.46 -1.15 -22.55
N GLY A 346 -18.49 -1.88 -22.01
CA GLY A 346 -17.10 -1.46 -22.02
C GLY A 346 -16.14 -2.57 -21.66
N SER A 347 -14.87 -2.20 -21.63
CA SER A 347 -13.78 -3.06 -21.15
C SER A 347 -13.03 -2.39 -20.02
N PHE A 348 -12.41 -3.18 -19.16
CA PHE A 348 -11.59 -2.68 -18.08
C PHE A 348 -10.30 -3.48 -17.94
N ARG A 349 -9.30 -2.82 -17.34
CA ARG A 349 -8.12 -3.46 -16.77
C ARG A 349 -7.76 -2.80 -15.45
N VAL A 350 -7.45 -3.59 -14.43
CA VAL A 350 -7.04 -3.11 -13.10
C VAL A 350 -5.83 -3.89 -12.60
N GLU A 351 -4.80 -3.17 -12.16
CA GLU A 351 -3.56 -3.72 -11.61
C GLU A 351 -3.62 -3.75 -10.08
N LEU A 352 -3.25 -4.90 -9.50
CA LEU A 352 -3.28 -5.19 -8.08
C LEU A 352 -1.89 -5.04 -7.46
N ASP A 353 -1.82 -4.63 -6.19
CA ASP A 353 -0.57 -4.62 -5.43
C ASP A 353 -0.04 -6.05 -5.22
N ARG A 354 1.29 -6.20 -5.31
CA ARG A 354 2.01 -7.47 -5.18
C ARG A 354 2.42 -7.78 -3.73
N ARG A 355 2.21 -6.86 -2.78
CA ARG A 355 2.75 -6.92 -1.41
C ARG A 355 1.89 -7.69 -0.39
#